data_AF-A0A7D4XZA3-F1
#
_entry.id   AF-A0A7D4XZA3-F1
#
_cell.length_a   1.000
_cell.length_b   1.000
_cell.length_c   1.000
_cell.angle_alpha   90.00
_cell.angle_beta   90.00
_cell.angle_gamma   90.00
#
_symmetry.space_group_name_H-M   'P 1'
#
loop_
_entity.id
_entity.type
_entity.pdbx_description
1 polymer ?
#
loop_
_entity_poly.entity_id
_entity_poly.type
_entity_poly.pdbx_seq_one_letter_code
_entity_poly.pdbx_strand_id
1 'polypeptide(L)'
;MTDEFDPVAALHEHLAATEERPVEREAGWRIGEAQALAAEIAAGADEETVVRRAGEIRTLLAEVDGTDDAEADDHVAAARELADRIANRPDDE
;
A
#
# COMPACT_ATOMS: atom_id res chain seq x y z
N MET A 1 21.76 13.89 -5.80
CA MET A 1 21.45 12.53 -5.35
C MET A 1 20.09 12.59 -4.70
N THR A 2 19.03 12.71 -5.50
CA THR A 2 17.75 12.17 -5.06
C THR A 2 17.96 10.67 -5.14
N ASP A 3 18.14 10.02 -3.99
CA ASP A 3 17.56 8.68 -3.86
C ASP A 3 16.08 8.92 -4.17
N GLU A 4 15.70 8.66 -5.42
CA GLU A 4 14.36 8.94 -5.94
C GLU A 4 13.46 7.89 -5.31
N PHE A 5 13.13 8.11 -4.05
CA PHE A 5 12.26 7.27 -3.27
C PHE A 5 10.93 7.24 -4.01
N ASP A 6 10.67 6.14 -4.71
CA ASP A 6 9.40 5.90 -5.36
C ASP A 6 8.41 5.43 -4.28
N PRO A 7 7.45 6.27 -3.87
CA PRO A 7 6.51 5.92 -2.82
C PRO A 7 5.62 4.74 -3.22
N VAL A 8 5.40 4.52 -4.52
CA VAL A 8 4.62 3.39 -5.04
C VAL A 8 5.42 2.09 -4.91
N ALA A 9 6.72 2.12 -5.23
CA ALA A 9 7.59 0.98 -5.03
C ALA A 9 7.68 0.61 -3.53
N ALA A 10 7.87 1.60 -2.66
CA ALA A 10 7.91 1.39 -1.22
C ALA A 10 6.59 0.84 -0.66
N LEU A 11 5.45 1.33 -1.17
CA LEU A 11 4.12 0.81 -0.82
C LEU A 11 4.01 -0.69 -1.15
N HIS A 12 4.42 -1.06 -2.37
CA HIS A 12 4.40 -2.45 -2.81
C HIS A 12 5.33 -3.34 -1.97
N GLU A 13 6.52 -2.87 -1.62
CA GLU A 13 7.45 -3.63 -0.76
C GLU A 13 6.89 -3.89 0.64
N HIS A 14 6.25 -2.90 1.26
CA HIS A 14 5.61 -3.10 2.56
C HIS A 14 4.47 -4.12 2.51
N LEU A 15 3.67 -4.11 1.44
CA LEU A 15 2.60 -5.09 1.25
C LEU A 15 3.17 -6.51 1.02
N ALA A 16 4.23 -6.64 0.22
CA ALA A 16 4.89 -7.92 0.02
C ALA A 16 5.47 -8.50 1.33
N ALA A 17 6.09 -7.67 2.15
CA ALA A 17 6.62 -8.08 3.45
C ALA A 17 5.53 -8.59 4.41
N THR A 18 4.27 -8.13 4.27
CA THR A 18 3.14 -8.65 5.07
C THR A 18 2.63 -10.01 4.59
N GLU A 19 2.70 -10.32 3.30
CA GLU A 19 2.30 -11.65 2.78
C GLU A 19 3.28 -12.77 3.19
N GLU A 20 4.53 -12.43 3.50
CA GLU A 20 5.52 -13.39 4.01
C GLU A 20 5.26 -13.79 5.48
N ARG A 21 4.26 -13.18 6.13
CA ARG A 21 3.95 -13.36 7.55
C ARG A 21 2.59 -14.04 7.78
N PRO A 22 2.42 -14.74 8.92
CA PRO A 22 1.13 -15.30 9.29
C PRO A 22 0.16 -14.17 9.63
N VAL A 23 -0.88 -14.01 8.82
CA VAL A 23 -1.94 -13.02 9.04
C VAL A 23 -3.31 -13.71 9.12
N GLU A 24 -4.26 -13.11 9.84
CA GLU A 24 -5.63 -13.59 9.83
C GLU A 24 -6.21 -13.60 8.40
N ARG A 25 -7.08 -14.58 8.11
CA ARG A 25 -7.59 -14.83 6.76
C ARG A 25 -8.24 -13.61 6.11
N GLU A 26 -8.98 -12.85 6.90
CA GLU A 26 -9.68 -11.66 6.43
C GLU A 26 -8.72 -10.50 6.14
N ALA A 27 -7.73 -10.28 7.02
CA ALA A 27 -6.66 -9.31 6.79
C ALA A 27 -5.83 -9.68 5.55
N GLY A 28 -5.45 -10.95 5.40
CA GLY A 28 -4.70 -11.46 4.25
C GLY A 28 -5.42 -11.25 2.92
N TRP A 29 -6.75 -11.39 2.88
CA TRP A 29 -7.51 -11.11 1.66
C TRP A 29 -7.43 -9.63 1.26
N ARG A 30 -7.58 -8.71 2.22
CA ARG A 30 -7.47 -7.26 1.97
C ARG A 30 -6.05 -6.85 1.56
N ILE A 31 -5.04 -7.40 2.23
CA ILE A 31 -3.62 -7.16 1.94
C ILE A 31 -3.29 -7.64 0.51
N GLY A 32 -3.73 -8.82 0.12
CA GLY A 32 -3.50 -9.34 -1.23
C GLY A 32 -4.14 -8.47 -2.32
N GLU A 33 -5.35 -7.95 -2.07
CA GLU A 33 -6.00 -7.02 -3.01
C GLU A 33 -5.26 -5.68 -3.07
N ALA A 34 -4.85 -5.13 -1.93
CA ALA A 34 -4.02 -3.93 -1.88
C ALA A 34 -2.70 -4.10 -2.65
N GLN A 35 -2.05 -5.26 -2.53
CA GLN A 35 -0.81 -5.56 -3.25
C GLN A 35 -1.03 -5.61 -4.76
N ALA A 36 -2.13 -6.23 -5.23
CA ALA A 36 -2.45 -6.27 -6.65
C ALA A 36 -2.65 -4.86 -7.24
N LEU A 37 -3.32 -3.98 -6.50
CA LEU A 37 -3.47 -2.57 -6.89
C LEU A 37 -2.13 -1.85 -6.90
N ALA A 38 -1.28 -2.06 -5.90
CA ALA A 38 0.05 -1.46 -5.81
C ALA A 38 0.96 -1.92 -6.97
N ALA A 39 0.91 -3.20 -7.34
CA ALA A 39 1.64 -3.75 -8.47
C ALA A 39 1.16 -3.16 -9.81
N GLU A 40 -0.16 -2.93 -9.95
CA GLU A 40 -0.73 -2.29 -11.13
C GLU A 40 -0.18 -0.88 -11.33
N ILE A 41 -0.18 -0.06 -10.27
CA ILE A 41 0.32 1.32 -10.37
C ILE A 41 1.84 1.37 -10.55
N ALA A 42 2.59 0.45 -9.91
CA ALA A 42 4.04 0.32 -10.08
C ALA A 42 4.43 -0.10 -11.51
N ALA A 43 3.54 -0.79 -12.24
CA ALA A 43 3.77 -1.19 -13.62
C ALA A 43 3.69 -0.02 -14.64
N GLY A 44 3.40 1.19 -14.18
CA GLY A 44 3.40 2.41 -15.00
C GLY A 44 2.01 2.92 -15.33
N ALA A 45 1.15 3.06 -14.32
CA ALA A 45 -0.14 3.72 -14.46
C ALA A 45 0.02 5.25 -14.58
N ASP A 46 -0.94 5.91 -15.23
CA ASP A 46 -1.09 7.36 -15.24
C ASP A 46 -1.41 7.93 -13.85
N GLU A 47 -1.06 9.19 -13.62
CA GLU A 47 -1.12 9.84 -12.31
C GLU A 47 -2.54 9.82 -11.68
N GLU A 48 -3.58 10.06 -12.48
CA GLU A 48 -4.98 9.96 -12.02
C GLU A 48 -5.29 8.55 -11.51
N THR A 49 -4.85 7.52 -12.24
CA THR A 49 -4.99 6.13 -11.81
C THR A 49 -4.16 5.86 -10.56
N VAL A 50 -2.92 6.35 -10.47
CA VAL A 50 -2.06 6.21 -9.29
C VAL A 50 -2.76 6.75 -8.03
N VAL A 51 -3.25 7.99 -8.09
CA VAL A 51 -3.95 8.66 -6.99
C VAL A 51 -5.21 7.89 -6.58
N ARG A 52 -6.04 7.52 -7.57
CA ARG A 52 -7.28 6.77 -7.33
C ARG A 52 -7.01 5.42 -6.64
N ARG A 53 -6.07 4.64 -7.19
CA ARG A 53 -5.73 3.31 -6.68
C ARG A 53 -5.09 3.37 -5.30
N ALA A 54 -4.27 4.40 -5.03
CA ALA A 54 -3.74 4.63 -3.69
C ALA A 54 -4.87 4.91 -2.67
N GLY A 55 -5.92 5.63 -3.07
CA GLY A 55 -7.12 5.81 -2.25
C GLY A 55 -7.88 4.50 -1.95
N GLU A 56 -7.95 3.60 -2.94
CA GLU A 56 -8.52 2.26 -2.77
C GLU A 56 -7.68 1.40 -1.81
N ILE A 57 -6.36 1.37 -2.00
CA ILE A 57 -5.41 0.67 -1.11
C ILE A 57 -5.55 1.16 0.33
N ARG A 58 -5.55 2.49 0.54
CA ARG A 58 -5.77 3.10 1.86
C ARG A 58 -7.06 2.61 2.51
N THR A 59 -8.14 2.46 1.74
CA THR A 59 -9.45 2.01 2.24
C THR A 59 -9.39 0.54 2.66
N LEU A 60 -8.79 -0.32 1.83
CA LEU A 60 -8.61 -1.74 2.15
C LEU A 60 -7.79 -1.92 3.44
N LEU A 61 -6.66 -1.21 3.55
CA LEU A 61 -5.79 -1.29 4.74
C LEU A 61 -6.44 -0.64 5.97
N ALA A 62 -7.42 0.24 5.80
CA ALA A 62 -8.14 0.83 6.92
C ALA A 62 -9.08 -0.14 7.64
N GLU A 63 -9.48 -1.21 6.95
CA GLU A 63 -10.33 -2.28 7.49
C GLU A 63 -9.51 -3.44 8.08
N VAL A 64 -8.17 -3.35 8.10
CA VAL A 64 -7.30 -4.30 8.79
C VAL A 64 -7.20 -3.85 10.25
N ASP A 65 -7.92 -4.52 11.14
CA ASP A 65 -7.90 -4.25 12.59
C ASP A 65 -6.62 -4.77 13.30
N GLY A 66 -5.82 -5.57 12.60
CA GLY A 66 -4.57 -6.17 13.05
C GLY A 66 -4.32 -7.52 12.38
N THR A 67 -3.10 -8.04 12.50
CA THR A 67 -2.65 -9.28 11.83
C THR A 67 -2.12 -10.36 12.77
N ASP A 68 -2.29 -10.20 14.09
CA ASP A 68 -1.69 -11.06 15.13
C ASP A 68 -0.13 -11.10 15.12
N ASP A 69 0.51 -10.35 14.23
CA ASP A 69 1.96 -10.17 14.12
C ASP A 69 2.28 -8.67 14.11
N ALA A 70 3.02 -8.22 15.11
CA ALA A 70 3.29 -6.80 15.29
C ALA A 70 4.14 -6.19 14.16
N GLU A 71 5.02 -6.97 13.52
CA GLU A 71 5.83 -6.46 12.41
C GLU A 71 4.99 -6.40 11.12
N ALA A 72 4.05 -7.33 10.92
CA ALA A 72 3.06 -7.21 9.85
C ALA A 72 2.14 -6.00 10.09
N ASP A 73 1.73 -5.73 11.33
CA ASP A 73 0.97 -4.51 11.67
C ASP A 73 1.78 -3.23 11.37
N ASP A 74 3.08 -3.20 11.69
CA ASP A 74 3.97 -2.08 11.35
C ASP A 74 4.07 -1.87 9.83
N HIS A 75 4.18 -2.95 9.05
CA HIS A 75 4.19 -2.86 7.60
C HIS A 75 2.85 -2.41 7.02
N VAL A 76 1.72 -2.89 7.53
CA VAL A 76 0.37 -2.44 7.13
C VAL A 76 0.21 -0.94 7.44
N ALA A 77 0.67 -0.49 8.61
CA ALA A 77 0.63 0.92 9.00
C ALA A 77 1.47 1.78 8.04
N ALA A 78 2.71 1.38 7.76
CA ALA A 78 3.59 2.08 6.83
C ALA A 78 3.02 2.14 5.40
N ALA A 79 2.47 1.02 4.91
CA ALA A 79 1.77 0.95 3.63
C ALA A 79 0.57 1.92 3.60
N ARG A 80 -0.22 1.99 4.67
CA ARG A 80 -1.36 2.89 4.77
C ARG A 80 -0.94 4.37 4.73
N GLU A 81 0.15 4.73 5.40
CA GLU A 81 0.70 6.09 5.36
C GLU A 81 1.21 6.48 3.96
N LEU A 82 1.88 5.55 3.26
CA LEU A 82 2.33 5.77 1.89
C LEU A 82 1.15 5.92 0.92
N ALA A 83 0.14 5.05 1.03
CA ALA A 83 -1.07 5.14 0.22
C ALA A 83 -1.81 6.46 0.45
N ASP A 84 -1.91 6.94 1.69
CA ASP A 84 -2.49 8.25 2.00
C ASP A 84 -1.68 9.40 1.38
N ARG A 85 -0.34 9.35 1.46
CA ARG A 85 0.52 10.36 0.83
C ARG A 85 0.37 10.38 -0.69
N ILE A 86 0.28 9.22 -1.33
CA ILE A 86 0.11 9.12 -2.80
C ILE A 86 -1.27 9.65 -3.19
N ALA A 87 -2.32 9.26 -2.47
CA ALA A 87 -3.70 9.67 -2.75
C ALA A 87 -3.95 11.17 -2.49
N ASN A 88 -3.19 11.77 -1.57
CA ASN A 88 -3.29 13.19 -1.23
C ASN A 88 -2.15 14.02 -1.85
N ARG A 89 -1.38 13.46 -2.78
CA ARG A 89 -0.36 14.24 -3.49
C ARG A 89 -1.10 15.38 -4.20
N PRO A 90 -0.74 16.65 -3.95
CA PRO A 90 -1.31 17.74 -4.73
C PRO A 90 -0.94 17.46 -6.18
N ASP A 91 -1.91 17.48 -7.09
CA ASP A 91 -1.66 17.54 -8.52
C ASP A 91 -0.66 18.70 -8.73
N ASP A 92 0.61 18.39 -8.96
CA ASP A 92 1.63 19.40 -9.25
C ASP A 92 1.31 19.91 -10.67
N GLU A 93 0.45 20.95 -10.76
CA GLU A 93 0.10 21.69 -11.98
C GLU A 93 1.31 22.33 -12.68
#